data_AF-A0A6J2JUA7-F1
#
_entry.id   AF-A0A6J2JUA7-F1
#
_cell.length_a   1.000
_cell.length_b   1.000
_cell.length_c   1.000
_cell.angle_alpha   90.00
_cell.angle_beta   90.00
_cell.angle_gamma   90.00
#
_symmetry.space_group_name_H-M   'P 1'
#
loop_
_entity.id
_entity.type
_entity.pdbx_description
1 polymer ?
#
loop_
_entity_poly.entity_id
_entity_poly.type
_entity_poly.pdbx_seq_one_letter_code
_entity_poly.pdbx_strand_id
1 'polypeptide(L)'
;MQPSMVQVLRHWVPPTERNNFLWAHCGVTTGTCFTFLMCAAIQYYSRWPVGFYIVGGLQVLWAMLWMLLVTNNPRNHWCITNEELEYLTNTIGNIFTIKLSNSHTPWKLILKSVPFWALCILNFGYSWNITALCIHGPLYYSEVLKYNIYKAAALTALPFFLRLVFGATTIQCFYRYKLTDYYKKRKHLRKYFIVLCK
;
A
#
# COMPACT_ATOMS: atom_id res chain seq x y z
N MET A 1 3.70 -8.82 -7.79
CA MET A 1 3.12 -8.87 -6.43
C MET A 1 1.82 -8.07 -6.27
N GLN A 2 1.66 -6.86 -6.84
CA GLN A 2 0.40 -6.11 -6.70
C GLN A 2 -0.90 -6.90 -6.97
N PRO A 3 -1.06 -7.68 -8.07
CA PRO A 3 -2.33 -8.32 -8.35
C PRO A 3 -2.64 -9.46 -7.37
N SER A 4 -1.64 -10.25 -6.98
CA SER A 4 -1.82 -11.34 -6.00
C SER A 4 -2.15 -10.80 -4.61
N MET A 5 -1.53 -9.70 -4.20
CA MET A 5 -1.83 -9.05 -2.92
C MET A 5 -3.30 -8.57 -2.86
N VAL A 6 -3.82 -8.00 -3.95
CA VAL A 6 -5.22 -7.57 -4.02
C VAL A 6 -6.18 -8.75 -3.95
N GLN A 7 -5.81 -9.92 -4.50
CA GLN A 7 -6.63 -11.14 -4.38
C GLN A 7 -6.65 -11.68 -2.93
N VAL A 8 -5.51 -11.67 -2.24
CA VAL A 8 -5.47 -12.07 -0.82
C VAL A 8 -6.29 -11.08 0.01
N LEU A 9 -6.04 -9.78 -0.10
CA LEU A 9 -6.78 -8.75 0.65
C LEU A 9 -8.29 -8.81 0.44
N ARG A 10 -8.76 -9.25 -0.73
CA ARG A 10 -10.19 -9.42 -1.00
C ARG A 10 -10.89 -10.39 -0.05
N HIS A 11 -10.18 -11.43 0.42
CA HIS A 11 -10.73 -12.44 1.32
C HIS A 11 -10.54 -12.08 2.80
N TRP A 12 -9.55 -11.22 3.08
CA TRP A 12 -9.11 -10.88 4.44
C TRP A 12 -9.62 -9.53 4.93
N VAL A 13 -10.06 -8.64 4.03
CA VAL A 13 -10.40 -7.25 4.39
C VAL A 13 -11.84 -6.92 4.00
N PRO A 14 -12.71 -6.56 4.95
CA PRO A 14 -14.05 -6.11 4.63
C PRO A 14 -14.00 -4.73 3.93
N PRO A 15 -14.95 -4.43 3.03
CA PRO A 15 -14.94 -3.20 2.23
C PRO A 15 -15.06 -1.92 3.08
N THR A 16 -15.68 -2.01 4.25
CA THR A 16 -15.81 -0.91 5.23
C THR A 16 -14.46 -0.48 5.82
N GLU A 17 -13.54 -1.42 5.97
CA GLU A 17 -12.22 -1.21 6.59
C GLU A 17 -11.08 -1.15 5.56
N ARG A 18 -11.40 -1.34 4.27
CA ARG A 18 -10.42 -1.37 3.18
C ARG A 18 -9.50 -0.16 3.17
N ASN A 19 -10.01 1.02 3.51
CA ASN A 19 -9.21 2.25 3.58
C ASN A 19 -8.14 2.20 4.68
N ASN A 20 -8.35 1.46 5.77
CA ASN A 20 -7.34 1.28 6.82
C ASN A 20 -6.24 0.33 6.33
N PHE A 21 -6.58 -0.70 5.57
CA PHE A 21 -5.59 -1.62 4.99
C PHE A 21 -4.75 -1.01 3.86
N LEU A 22 -5.21 0.09 3.24
CA LEU A 22 -4.40 0.84 2.27
C LEU A 22 -3.10 1.40 2.89
N TRP A 23 -3.00 1.49 4.22
CA TRP A 23 -1.74 1.83 4.90
C TRP A 23 -0.60 0.86 4.58
N ALA A 24 -0.93 -0.41 4.28
CA ALA A 24 0.05 -1.40 3.86
C ALA A 24 0.79 -0.99 2.57
N HIS A 25 0.19 -0.16 1.71
CA HIS A 25 0.85 0.35 0.50
C HIS A 25 2.01 1.31 0.81
N CYS A 26 2.06 1.93 2.00
CA CYS A 26 3.21 2.73 2.43
C CYS A 26 4.49 1.90 2.61
N GLY A 27 4.37 0.58 2.74
CA GLY A 27 5.51 -0.33 2.81
C GLY A 27 6.39 -0.25 1.56
N VAL A 28 5.80 -0.05 0.38
CA VAL A 28 6.54 0.07 -0.89
C VAL A 28 7.46 1.29 -0.87
N THR A 29 6.92 2.46 -0.49
CA THR A 29 7.70 3.70 -0.43
C THR A 29 8.78 3.66 0.66
N THR A 30 8.47 3.03 1.79
CA THR A 30 9.42 2.83 2.89
C THR A 30 10.58 1.93 2.44
N GLY A 31 10.27 0.82 1.78
CA GLY A 31 11.26 -0.11 1.24
C GLY A 31 12.17 0.55 0.20
N THR A 32 11.61 1.34 -0.72
CA THR A 32 12.42 2.09 -1.70
C THR A 32 13.37 3.07 -1.01
N CYS A 33 12.89 3.85 -0.04
CA CYS A 33 13.72 4.79 0.71
C CYS A 33 14.86 4.06 1.46
N PHE A 34 14.53 2.98 2.17
CA PHE A 34 15.51 2.17 2.89
C PHE A 34 16.54 1.56 1.95
N THR A 35 16.11 1.10 0.78
CA THR A 35 17.01 0.50 -0.23
C THR A 35 18.03 1.52 -0.73
N PHE A 36 17.62 2.75 -1.06
CA PHE A 36 18.57 3.79 -1.49
C PHE A 36 19.57 4.16 -0.39
N LEU A 37 19.13 4.27 0.87
CA LEU A 37 20.01 4.53 2.00
C LEU A 37 20.98 3.36 2.26
N MET A 38 20.49 2.13 2.17
CA MET A 38 21.31 0.94 2.34
C MET A 38 22.35 0.81 1.22
N CYS A 39 21.96 1.04 -0.04
CA CYS A 39 22.88 1.09 -1.17
C CYS A 39 23.95 2.18 -0.97
N ALA A 40 23.58 3.37 -0.49
CA ALA A 40 24.54 4.44 -0.18
C ALA A 40 25.55 4.01 0.92
N ALA A 41 25.08 3.37 1.99
CA ALA A 41 25.92 2.88 3.07
C ALA A 41 26.87 1.76 2.58
N ILE A 42 26.36 0.80 1.83
CA ILE A 42 27.16 -0.32 1.30
C ILE A 42 28.23 0.18 0.34
N GLN A 43 27.92 1.15 -0.52
CA GLN A 43 28.89 1.74 -1.43
C GLN A 43 29.99 2.53 -0.71
N TYR A 44 29.73 3.01 0.52
CA TYR A 44 30.73 3.70 1.34
C TYR A 44 31.67 2.72 2.05
N TYR A 45 31.13 1.64 2.63
CA TYR A 45 31.91 0.69 3.45
C TYR A 45 32.47 -0.50 2.66
N SER A 46 31.85 -0.89 1.55
CA SER A 46 32.11 -2.14 0.85
C SER A 46 31.99 -2.01 -0.67
N ARG A 47 32.13 -3.13 -1.36
CA ARG A 47 31.99 -3.22 -2.81
C ARG A 47 30.52 -3.40 -3.20
N TRP A 48 30.18 -2.93 -4.39
CA TRP A 48 28.84 -3.02 -4.97
C TRP A 48 28.20 -4.44 -4.97
N PRO A 49 28.92 -5.58 -5.11
CA PRO A 49 28.30 -6.91 -5.11
C PRO A 49 27.68 -7.27 -3.76
N VAL A 50 28.20 -6.73 -2.66
CA VAL A 50 27.72 -7.02 -1.29
C VAL A 50 26.27 -6.55 -1.10
N GLY A 51 25.86 -5.50 -1.80
CA GLY A 51 24.46 -5.05 -1.82
C GLY A 51 23.49 -6.11 -2.31
N PHE A 52 23.87 -6.87 -3.34
CA PHE A 52 23.03 -7.91 -3.92
C PHE A 52 22.85 -9.09 -2.96
N TYR A 53 23.91 -9.47 -2.24
CA TYR A 53 23.82 -10.55 -1.25
C TYR A 53 22.94 -10.17 -0.06
N ILE A 54 23.07 -8.93 0.45
CA ILE A 54 22.28 -8.47 1.61
C ILE A 54 20.80 -8.31 1.24
N VAL A 55 20.49 -7.59 0.16
CA VAL A 55 19.11 -7.36 -0.30
C VAL A 55 18.47 -8.69 -0.70
N GLY A 56 19.20 -9.53 -1.45
CA GLY A 56 18.71 -10.84 -1.88
C GLY A 56 18.44 -11.78 -0.70
N GLY A 57 19.35 -11.85 0.27
CA GLY A 57 19.17 -12.63 1.49
C GLY A 57 17.95 -12.17 2.29
N LEU A 58 17.79 -10.86 2.50
CA LEU A 58 16.63 -10.30 3.19
C LEU A 58 15.31 -10.64 2.47
N GLN A 59 15.31 -10.58 1.12
CA GLN A 59 14.14 -10.90 0.32
C GLN A 59 13.75 -12.38 0.40
N VAL A 60 14.72 -13.29 0.43
CA VAL A 60 14.48 -14.74 0.60
C VAL A 60 13.95 -15.03 2.00
N LEU A 61 14.57 -14.46 3.04
CA LEU A 61 14.10 -14.60 4.42
C LEU A 61 12.65 -14.11 4.57
N TRP A 62 12.35 -12.95 4.01
CA TRP A 62 10.99 -12.40 4.01
C TRP A 62 10.00 -13.27 3.24
N ALA A 63 10.40 -13.81 2.09
CA ALA A 63 9.56 -14.72 1.32
C ALA A 63 9.24 -16.01 2.10
N MET A 64 10.22 -16.59 2.80
CA MET A 64 10.00 -17.77 3.65
C MET A 64 9.01 -17.45 4.78
N LEU A 65 9.19 -16.33 5.47
CA LEU A 65 8.25 -15.87 6.50
C LEU A 65 6.84 -15.71 5.94
N TRP A 66 6.70 -15.09 4.76
CA TRP A 66 5.42 -14.89 4.11
C TRP A 66 4.71 -16.21 3.78
N MET A 67 5.45 -17.21 3.29
CA MET A 67 4.90 -18.54 2.98
C MET A 67 4.41 -19.29 4.22
N LEU A 68 5.03 -19.07 5.38
CA LEU A 68 4.62 -19.69 6.65
C LEU A 68 3.43 -18.98 7.30
N LEU A 69 3.37 -17.65 7.17
CA LEU A 69 2.38 -16.81 7.87
C LEU A 69 1.09 -16.61 7.07
N VAL A 70 1.15 -16.50 5.74
CA VAL A 70 0.02 -16.03 4.94
C VAL A 70 -0.68 -17.18 4.23
N THR A 71 -1.99 -17.31 4.46
CA THR A 71 -2.84 -18.32 3.83
C THR A 71 -3.86 -17.67 2.90
N ASN A 72 -4.14 -18.32 1.76
CA ASN A 72 -5.07 -17.79 0.75
C ASN A 72 -6.52 -17.69 1.25
N ASN A 73 -6.96 -18.63 2.09
CA ASN A 73 -8.30 -18.66 2.65
C ASN A 73 -8.26 -18.41 4.16
N PRO A 74 -9.10 -17.51 4.70
CA PRO A 74 -9.18 -17.27 6.14
C PRO A 74 -9.60 -18.53 6.91
N ARG A 75 -10.42 -19.41 6.31
CA ARG A 75 -10.85 -20.68 6.92
C ARG A 75 -9.73 -21.66 7.23
N ASN A 76 -8.63 -21.59 6.49
CA ASN A 76 -7.51 -22.52 6.62
C ASN A 76 -6.39 -21.92 7.50
N HIS A 77 -6.60 -20.72 8.05
CA HIS A 77 -5.60 -20.03 8.83
C HIS A 77 -5.63 -20.51 10.28
N TRP A 78 -4.46 -20.87 10.81
CA TRP A 78 -4.33 -21.45 12.15
C TRP A 78 -4.58 -20.46 13.30
N CYS A 79 -4.47 -19.16 13.06
CA CYS A 79 -4.60 -18.12 14.08
C CYS A 79 -5.96 -17.38 14.05
N ILE A 80 -6.91 -17.79 13.21
CA ILE A 80 -8.20 -17.08 13.10
C ILE A 80 -9.19 -17.54 14.18
N THR A 81 -9.91 -16.60 14.80
CA THR A 81 -10.97 -16.89 15.77
C THR A 81 -12.29 -17.17 15.05
N ASN A 82 -13.13 -18.05 15.59
CA ASN A 82 -14.45 -18.35 15.04
C ASN A 82 -15.34 -17.10 14.88
N GLU A 83 -15.28 -16.17 15.84
CA GLU A 83 -15.99 -14.89 15.80
C GLU A 83 -15.55 -14.01 14.61
N GLU A 84 -14.24 -13.95 14.34
CA GLU A 84 -13.68 -13.18 13.22
C GLU A 84 -14.05 -13.79 11.87
N LEU A 85 -14.03 -15.13 11.79
CA LEU A 85 -14.44 -15.87 10.60
C LEU A 85 -15.92 -15.63 10.27
N GLU A 86 -16.79 -15.60 11.28
CA GLU A 86 -18.21 -15.30 11.11
C GLU A 86 -18.42 -13.83 10.67
N TYR A 87 -17.71 -12.88 11.28
CA TYR A 87 -17.74 -11.46 10.89
C TYR A 87 -17.32 -11.26 9.44
N LEU A 88 -16.22 -11.87 9.01
CA LEU A 88 -15.73 -11.80 7.63
C LEU A 88 -16.73 -12.43 6.65
N THR A 89 -17.30 -13.59 6.98
CA THR A 89 -18.28 -14.28 6.13
C THR A 89 -19.55 -13.44 5.96
N ASN A 90 -20.06 -12.85 7.05
CA ASN A 90 -21.27 -12.03 7.02
C ASN A 90 -21.05 -10.69 6.30
N THR A 91 -19.89 -10.06 6.46
CA THR A 91 -19.61 -8.73 5.89
C THR A 91 -19.20 -8.80 4.42
N ILE A 92 -18.36 -9.78 4.05
CA ILE A 92 -17.90 -9.97 2.66
C ILE A 92 -19.01 -10.63 1.82
N GLY A 93 -19.70 -11.62 2.40
CA GLY A 93 -20.78 -12.36 1.73
C GLY A 93 -21.98 -11.48 1.36
N ASN A 94 -22.40 -10.55 2.22
CA ASN A 94 -23.54 -9.68 1.94
C ASN A 94 -23.29 -8.58 0.89
N ILE A 95 -22.03 -8.18 0.68
CA ILE A 95 -21.69 -7.05 -0.22
C ILE A 95 -21.28 -7.56 -1.60
N PHE A 96 -20.72 -8.76 -1.67
CA PHE A 96 -20.27 -9.39 -2.91
C PHE A 96 -20.86 -10.80 -3.08
N THR A 97 -22.18 -10.96 -3.03
CA THR A 97 -22.85 -12.05 -3.77
C THR A 97 -22.72 -11.80 -5.27
N ILE A 98 -21.49 -11.78 -5.76
CA ILE A 98 -21.22 -12.02 -7.17
C ILE A 98 -21.50 -13.50 -7.31
N LYS A 99 -22.71 -13.83 -7.77
CA LYS A 99 -22.92 -15.13 -8.41
C LYS A 99 -21.73 -15.29 -9.35
N LEU A 100 -20.87 -16.26 -9.10
CA LEU A 100 -19.94 -16.81 -10.10
C LEU A 100 -20.81 -17.46 -11.20
N SER A 101 -21.68 -16.67 -11.81
CA SER A 101 -22.20 -16.97 -13.11
C SER A 101 -20.97 -16.98 -13.99
N ASN A 102 -20.89 -18.00 -14.83
CA ASN A 102 -19.84 -18.21 -15.82
C ASN A 102 -19.87 -17.11 -16.91
N SER A 103 -20.27 -15.88 -16.56
CA SER A 103 -20.35 -14.73 -17.43
C SER A 103 -18.94 -14.25 -17.71
N HIS A 104 -18.49 -14.45 -18.95
CA HIS A 104 -17.29 -13.84 -19.49
C HIS A 104 -17.16 -12.39 -19.03
N THR A 105 -15.98 -12.03 -18.50
CA THR A 105 -15.67 -10.66 -18.11
C THR A 105 -15.96 -9.72 -19.27
N PRO A 106 -16.79 -8.68 -19.11
CA PRO A 106 -17.24 -7.86 -20.24
C PRO A 106 -16.15 -6.86 -20.66
N TRP A 107 -15.09 -7.36 -21.30
CA TRP A 107 -13.93 -6.58 -21.74
C TRP A 107 -14.30 -5.37 -22.60
N LYS A 108 -15.28 -5.52 -23.50
CA LYS A 108 -15.75 -4.43 -24.37
C LYS A 108 -16.35 -3.27 -23.58
N LEU A 109 -17.09 -3.56 -22.50
CA LEU A 109 -17.69 -2.52 -21.65
C LEU A 109 -16.62 -1.81 -20.81
N ILE A 110 -15.64 -2.55 -20.29
CA ILE A 110 -14.53 -1.99 -19.51
C ILE A 110 -13.69 -1.04 -20.39
N LEU A 111 -13.32 -1.49 -21.59
CA LEU A 111 -12.51 -0.70 -22.52
C LEU A 111 -13.23 0.53 -23.08
N LYS A 112 -14.56 0.55 -23.11
CA LYS A 112 -15.33 1.73 -23.54
C LYS A 112 -15.51 2.76 -22.40
N SER A 113 -15.21 2.38 -21.15
CA SER A 113 -15.45 3.25 -20.00
C SER A 113 -14.39 4.34 -19.86
N VAL A 114 -14.83 5.59 -19.69
CA VAL A 114 -13.94 6.75 -19.46
C VAL A 114 -13.13 6.62 -18.16
N PRO A 115 -13.70 6.17 -17.03
CA PRO A 115 -12.94 6.02 -15.78
C PRO A 115 -11.77 5.04 -15.89
N PHE A 116 -11.92 3.98 -16.72
CA PHE A 116 -10.84 3.02 -16.95
C PHE A 116 -9.63 3.69 -17.61
N TRP A 117 -9.85 4.43 -18.70
CA TRP A 117 -8.76 5.15 -19.37
C TRP A 117 -8.13 6.23 -18.50
N ALA A 118 -8.93 6.95 -17.71
CA ALA A 118 -8.40 7.92 -16.74
C ALA A 118 -7.46 7.25 -15.73
N LEU A 119 -7.83 6.08 -15.19
CA LEU A 119 -6.99 5.30 -14.29
C LEU A 119 -5.73 4.75 -14.98
N CYS A 120 -5.84 4.31 -16.25
CA CYS A 120 -4.69 3.86 -17.02
C CYS A 120 -3.66 4.97 -17.21
N ILE A 121 -4.09 6.16 -17.63
CA ILE A 121 -3.22 7.33 -17.83
C ILE A 121 -2.59 7.76 -16.50
N LEU A 122 -3.39 7.80 -15.42
CA LEU A 122 -2.89 8.14 -14.09
C LEU A 122 -1.83 7.15 -13.61
N ASN A 123 -2.08 5.85 -13.75
CA ASN A 123 -1.15 4.81 -13.34
C ASN A 123 0.13 4.80 -14.20
N PHE A 124 0.00 5.09 -15.49
CA PHE A 124 1.13 5.26 -16.39
C PHE A 124 1.99 6.45 -15.95
N GLY A 125 1.39 7.63 -15.76
CA GLY A 125 2.10 8.83 -15.30
C GLY A 125 2.79 8.61 -13.96
N TYR A 126 2.11 7.93 -13.03
CA TYR A 126 2.68 7.54 -11.73
C TYR A 126 3.90 6.62 -11.88
N SER A 127 3.79 5.56 -12.70
CA SER A 127 4.86 4.59 -12.90
C SER A 127 6.06 5.21 -13.62
N TRP A 128 5.79 6.05 -14.62
CA TRP A 128 6.81 6.82 -15.34
C TRP A 128 7.56 7.75 -14.39
N ASN A 129 6.84 8.56 -13.60
CA ASN A 129 7.44 9.53 -12.69
C ASN A 129 8.39 8.86 -11.67
N ILE A 130 7.96 7.75 -11.06
CA ILE A 130 8.81 7.03 -10.11
C ILE A 130 10.03 6.43 -10.78
N THR A 131 9.86 5.79 -11.94
CA THR A 131 10.96 5.16 -12.65
C THR A 131 11.97 6.20 -13.14
N ALA A 132 11.49 7.31 -13.69
CA ALA A 132 12.31 8.44 -14.10
C ALA A 132 13.10 9.01 -12.92
N LEU A 133 12.47 9.17 -11.75
CA LEU A 133 13.15 9.65 -10.55
C LEU A 133 14.24 8.68 -10.06
N CYS A 134 13.96 7.37 -10.08
CA CYS A 134 14.94 6.35 -9.68
C CYS A 134 16.15 6.29 -10.62
N ILE A 135 15.96 6.51 -11.92
CA ILE A 135 17.04 6.46 -12.92
C ILE A 135 17.79 7.79 -12.99
N HIS A 136 17.07 8.88 -13.24
CA HIS A 136 17.67 10.19 -13.47
C HIS A 136 18.10 10.89 -12.18
N GLY A 137 17.53 10.54 -11.02
CA GLY A 137 17.95 11.08 -9.73
C GLY A 137 19.45 10.89 -9.47
N PRO A 138 19.96 9.64 -9.40
CA PRO A 138 21.37 9.42 -9.09
C PRO A 138 22.29 9.91 -10.22
N LEU A 139 21.87 9.77 -11.49
CA LEU A 139 22.62 10.28 -12.64
C LEU A 139 22.81 11.79 -12.58
N TYR A 140 21.76 12.54 -12.29
CA TYR A 140 21.82 14.00 -12.18
C TYR A 140 22.80 14.46 -11.08
N TYR A 141 22.71 13.88 -9.89
CA TYR A 141 23.62 14.23 -8.79
C TYR A 141 25.08 13.84 -9.06
N SER A 142 25.31 12.72 -9.76
CA SER A 142 26.66 12.24 -10.06
C SER A 142 27.30 12.96 -11.24
N GLU A 143 26.58 13.14 -12.35
CA GLU A 143 27.15 13.65 -13.59
C GLU A 143 27.17 15.17 -13.68
N VAL A 144 26.08 15.82 -13.23
CA VAL A 144 25.91 17.28 -13.32
C VAL A 144 26.46 17.96 -12.08
N LEU A 145 26.04 17.53 -10.88
CA LEU A 145 26.51 18.11 -9.61
C LEU A 145 27.88 17.57 -9.15
N LYS A 146 28.42 16.55 -9.82
CA LYS A 146 29.72 15.93 -9.52
C LYS A 146 29.84 15.46 -8.06
N TYR A 147 28.73 15.03 -7.46
CA TYR A 147 28.75 14.44 -6.13
C TYR A 147 29.21 12.99 -6.17
N ASN A 148 29.86 12.55 -5.09
CA ASN A 148 30.20 11.13 -4.91
C ASN A 148 28.94 10.27 -4.96
N ILE A 149 29.07 9.07 -5.53
CA ILE A 149 27.98 8.12 -5.79
C ILE A 149 27.16 7.81 -4.52
N TYR A 150 27.81 7.67 -3.36
CA TYR A 150 27.11 7.41 -2.10
C TYR A 150 26.30 8.63 -1.60
N LYS A 151 26.79 9.86 -1.79
CA LYS A 151 26.03 11.09 -1.47
C LYS A 151 24.87 11.28 -2.44
N ALA A 152 25.10 11.01 -3.72
CA ALA A 152 24.06 11.03 -4.75
C ALA A 152 22.92 10.06 -4.38
N ALA A 153 23.24 8.81 -4.03
CA ALA A 153 22.25 7.82 -3.59
C ALA A 153 21.49 8.26 -2.33
N ALA A 154 22.18 8.81 -1.33
CA ALA A 154 21.54 9.33 -0.12
C ALA A 154 20.59 10.51 -0.42
N LEU A 155 20.98 11.43 -1.30
CA LEU A 155 20.13 12.56 -1.72
C LEU A 155 18.92 12.10 -2.54
N THR A 156 19.06 11.06 -3.36
CA THR A 156 17.92 10.47 -4.10
C THR A 156 16.89 9.81 -3.20
N ALA A 157 17.27 9.40 -1.98
CA ALA A 157 16.32 8.87 -1.00
C ALA A 157 15.36 9.95 -0.46
N LEU A 158 15.78 11.23 -0.47
CA LEU A 158 15.04 12.35 0.08
C LEU A 158 13.61 12.50 -0.47
N PRO A 159 13.34 12.52 -1.79
CA PRO A 159 11.97 12.61 -2.30
C PRO A 159 11.09 11.43 -1.87
N PHE A 160 11.65 10.23 -1.73
CA PHE A 160 10.91 9.06 -1.23
C PHE A 160 10.62 9.17 0.27
N PHE A 161 11.56 9.72 1.03
CA PHE A 161 11.36 10.02 2.46
C PHE A 161 10.29 11.11 2.66
N LEU A 162 10.36 12.20 1.91
CA LEU A 162 9.35 13.27 1.93
C LEU A 162 7.98 12.71 1.59
N ARG A 163 7.89 11.88 0.55
CA ARG A 163 6.66 11.19 0.19
C ARG A 163 6.09 10.35 1.34
N LEU A 164 6.94 9.67 2.11
CA LEU A 164 6.51 8.90 3.28
C LEU A 164 5.94 9.82 4.37
N VAL A 165 6.63 10.92 4.69
CA VAL A 165 6.20 11.88 5.71
C VAL A 165 4.90 12.58 5.32
N PHE A 166 4.81 13.11 4.09
CA PHE A 166 3.60 13.75 3.59
C PHE A 166 2.44 12.74 3.44
N GLY A 167 2.72 11.51 3.01
CA GLY A 167 1.72 10.43 2.95
C GLY A 167 1.17 10.10 4.34
N ALA A 168 2.03 9.87 5.33
CA ALA A 168 1.60 9.54 6.68
C ALA A 168 0.80 10.67 7.34
N THR A 169 1.24 11.92 7.18
CA THR A 169 0.56 13.09 7.75
C THR A 169 -0.80 13.34 7.10
N THR A 170 -0.90 13.27 5.77
CA THR A 170 -2.19 13.43 5.07
C THR A 170 -3.20 12.35 5.46
N ILE A 171 -2.76 11.09 5.57
CA ILE A 171 -3.63 9.99 6.02
C ILE A 171 -4.07 10.21 7.47
N GLN A 172 -3.15 10.60 8.36
CA GLN A 172 -3.47 10.84 9.77
C GLN A 172 -4.43 12.03 9.94
N CYS A 173 -4.25 13.09 9.14
CA CYS A 173 -5.17 14.22 9.09
C CYS A 173 -6.55 13.80 8.57
N PHE A 174 -6.62 12.99 7.52
CA PHE A 174 -7.88 12.47 6.99
C PHE A 174 -8.60 11.57 8.01
N TYR A 175 -7.87 10.68 8.68
CA TYR A 175 -8.42 9.82 9.72
C TYR A 175 -8.95 10.63 10.92
N ARG A 176 -8.19 11.63 11.38
CA ARG A 176 -8.63 12.58 12.41
C ARG A 176 -9.87 13.37 11.99
N TYR A 177 -9.93 13.82 10.74
CA TYR A 177 -11.10 14.51 10.20
C TYR A 177 -12.33 13.60 10.20
N LYS A 178 -12.21 12.38 9.67
CA LYS A 178 -13.31 11.39 9.63
C LYS A 178 -13.80 11.02 11.03
N LEU A 179 -12.90 10.83 11.99
CA LEU A 179 -13.24 10.58 13.39
C LEU A 179 -13.96 11.77 14.03
N THR A 180 -13.47 13.00 13.82
CA THR A 180 -14.07 14.22 14.39
C THR A 180 -15.50 14.40 13.92
N ASP A 181 -15.78 14.13 12.64
CA ASP A 181 -17.11 14.28 12.05
C ASP A 181 -18.07 13.15 12.49
N TYR A 182 -17.57 11.91 12.60
CA TYR A 182 -18.32 10.80 13.23
C TYR A 182 -18.67 11.10 14.70
N TYR A 183 -17.72 11.64 15.47
CA TYR A 183 -17.96 12.06 16.86
C TYR A 183 -18.94 13.23 16.95
N LYS A 184 -18.88 14.21 16.03
CA LYS A 184 -19.85 15.32 15.93
C LYS A 184 -21.26 14.81 15.65
N LYS A 185 -21.43 13.89 14.69
CA LYS A 185 -22.73 13.27 14.35
C LYS A 185 -23.35 12.53 15.55
N ARG A 186 -22.54 11.75 16.29
CA ARG A 186 -23.01 11.00 17.48
C ARG A 186 -23.37 11.90 18.67
N LYS A 187 -22.62 13.00 18.89
CA LYS A 187 -22.95 14.01 19.93
C LYS A 187 -24.23 14.77 19.61
N HIS A 188 -24.48 15.13 18.35
CA HIS A 188 -25.74 15.75 17.96
C HIS A 188 -26.92 14.78 18.14
N LEU A 189 -26.80 13.52 17.70
CA LEU A 189 -27.85 12.50 17.88
C LEU A 189 -28.19 12.27 19.37
N ARG A 190 -27.19 12.18 20.27
CA ARG A 190 -27.44 12.09 21.72
C ARG A 190 -28.23 13.27 22.28
N LYS A 191 -28.02 14.49 21.77
CA LYS A 191 -28.80 15.68 22.19
C LYS A 191 -30.26 15.58 21.76
N TYR A 192 -30.56 15.02 20.59
CA TYR A 192 -31.95 14.82 20.14
C TYR A 192 -32.68 13.73 20.95
N PHE A 193 -32.00 12.63 21.31
CA PHE A 193 -32.61 11.58 22.14
C PHE A 193 -32.94 12.03 23.58
N ILE A 194 -32.18 12.99 24.14
CA ILE A 194 -32.47 13.54 25.49
C ILE A 194 -33.64 14.52 25.45
N VAL A 195 -33.85 15.24 24.33
CA VAL A 195 -34.97 16.18 24.17
C VAL A 195 -36.30 15.48 23.89
N LEU A 196 -36.28 14.29 23.30
CA LEU A 196 -37.49 13.47 23.04
C LEU A 196 -37.93 12.60 24.23
N CYS A 197 -37.21 12.63 25.36
CA CYS A 197 -37.49 11.80 26.54
C CYS A 197 -37.89 12.65 27.77
N LYS A 198 -38.47 13.84 27.55
CA LYS A 198 -39.06 14.70 28.56
C LYS A 198 -40.41 15.20 28.04
#